data_AF-A0AA91QZ20-F1
#
_entry.id   AF-A0AA91QZ20-F1
#
_cell.length_a   1.000
_cell.length_b   1.000
_cell.length_c   1.000
_cell.angle_alpha   90.00
_cell.angle_beta   90.00
_cell.angle_gamma   90.00
#
_symmetry.space_group_name_H-M   'P 1'
#
loop_
_entity.id
_entity.type
_entity.pdbx_description
1 polymer ?
#
loop_
_entity_poly.entity_id
_entity_poly.type
_entity_poly.pdbx_seq_one_letter_code
_entity_poly.pdbx_strand_id
1 'polypeptide(L)'
;MRKNSRKNPKMSTVEFCQSALKERIAPPSLGSVKRRITVAAREMGWSISRTKDVWYADPRVSIDGDELREIEDKAGIEYGREEAREISELIDRADALLARSETDQNRTLVAAFRAFIGVLDRAGTEG
;
A
#
# COMPACT_ATOMS: atom_id res chain seq x y z
N MET A 1 18.21 -7.20 -35.44
CA MET A 1 17.29 -8.00 -34.60
C MET A 1 17.45 -7.57 -33.15
N ARG A 2 16.70 -6.55 -32.69
CA ARG A 2 16.75 -6.08 -31.30
C ARG A 2 15.93 -7.04 -30.44
N LYS A 3 16.58 -7.75 -29.53
CA LYS A 3 15.89 -8.62 -28.56
C LYS A 3 15.06 -7.72 -27.65
N ASN A 4 13.74 -7.88 -27.70
CA ASN A 4 12.82 -7.31 -26.74
C ASN A 4 13.29 -7.71 -25.34
N SER A 5 13.85 -6.75 -24.59
CA SER A 5 13.90 -6.86 -23.14
C SER A 5 12.44 -6.94 -22.70
N ARG A 6 11.95 -8.15 -22.40
CA ARG A 6 10.69 -8.32 -21.68
C ARG A 6 10.88 -7.53 -20.39
N LYS A 7 10.34 -6.31 -20.34
CA LYS A 7 10.06 -5.61 -19.09
C LYS A 7 9.24 -6.62 -18.30
N ASN A 8 9.83 -7.25 -17.30
CA ASN A 8 9.02 -7.91 -16.29
C ASN A 8 8.01 -6.86 -15.84
N PRO A 9 6.70 -7.13 -15.89
CA PRO A 9 5.71 -6.14 -15.49
C PRO A 9 6.09 -5.67 -14.08
N LYS A 10 6.29 -4.35 -13.90
CA LYS A 10 6.47 -3.72 -12.59
C LYS A 10 5.33 -4.22 -11.71
N MET A 11 5.65 -5.02 -10.69
CA MET A 11 4.64 -5.63 -9.83
C MET A 11 4.21 -4.56 -8.84
N SER A 12 2.94 -4.18 -8.89
CA SER A 12 2.40 -3.20 -7.96
C SER A 12 2.54 -3.69 -6.53
N THR A 13 2.68 -2.77 -5.57
CA THR A 13 2.74 -3.10 -4.13
C THR A 13 1.58 -4.01 -3.71
N VAL A 14 0.39 -3.78 -4.26
CA VAL A 14 -0.80 -4.59 -3.97
C VAL A 14 -0.65 -6.03 -4.50
N GLU A 15 -0.10 -6.22 -5.69
CA GLU A 15 0.19 -7.56 -6.24
C GLU A 15 1.28 -8.29 -5.44
N PHE A 16 2.29 -7.55 -4.96
CA PHE A 16 3.28 -8.11 -4.03
C PHE A 16 2.60 -8.60 -2.75
N CYS A 17 1.81 -7.75 -2.08
CA CYS A 17 1.08 -8.10 -0.88
C CYS A 17 0.13 -9.29 -1.10
N GLN A 18 -0.54 -9.33 -2.25
CA GLN A 18 -1.38 -10.46 -2.65
C GLN A 18 -0.57 -11.76 -2.73
N SER A 19 0.60 -11.74 -3.39
CA SER A 19 1.45 -12.92 -3.53
C SER A 19 1.98 -13.38 -2.17
N ALA A 20 2.44 -12.45 -1.32
CA ALA A 20 2.91 -12.72 0.03
C ALA A 20 1.82 -13.39 0.89
N LEU A 21 0.59 -12.85 0.86
CA LEU A 21 -0.56 -13.42 1.56
C LEU A 21 -0.89 -14.84 1.09
N LYS A 22 -0.87 -15.08 -0.22
CA LYS A 22 -1.28 -16.37 -0.80
C LYS A 22 -0.23 -17.45 -0.67
N GLU A 23 1.05 -17.09 -0.73
CA GLU A 23 2.15 -18.05 -0.85
C GLU A 23 2.87 -18.28 0.47
N ARG A 24 2.98 -17.25 1.32
CA ARG A 24 3.75 -17.31 2.57
C ARG A 24 2.85 -17.35 3.80
N ILE A 25 1.93 -16.41 3.93
CA ILE A 25 1.12 -16.27 5.15
C ILE A 25 0.00 -17.32 5.19
N ALA A 26 -0.76 -17.48 4.10
CA ALA A 26 -1.83 -18.44 4.02
C ALA A 26 -1.69 -19.33 2.78
N PRO A 27 -0.75 -20.30 2.80
CA PRO A 27 -0.46 -21.16 1.64
C PRO A 27 -1.65 -22.04 1.24
N PRO A 28 -1.69 -22.53 -0.02
CA PRO A 28 -2.74 -23.43 -0.50
C PRO A 28 -2.91 -24.71 0.33
N SER A 29 -1.87 -25.15 1.04
CA SER A 29 -1.89 -26.31 1.94
C SER A 29 -2.88 -26.18 3.11
N LEU A 30 -3.28 -24.95 3.46
CA LEU A 30 -4.26 -24.69 4.52
C LEU A 30 -5.72 -24.96 4.10
N GLY A 31 -5.96 -25.32 2.84
CA GLY A 31 -7.26 -25.73 2.33
C GLY A 31 -8.01 -24.62 1.59
N SER A 32 -9.31 -24.52 1.84
CA SER A 32 -10.20 -23.66 1.05
C SER A 32 -9.83 -22.17 1.13
N VAL A 33 -10.12 -21.42 0.05
CA VAL A 33 -9.85 -19.96 -0.02
C VAL A 33 -10.48 -19.22 1.15
N LYS A 34 -11.72 -19.56 1.54
CA LYS A 34 -12.41 -18.94 2.69
C LYS A 34 -11.63 -19.14 3.99
N ARG A 35 -11.11 -20.35 4.22
CA ARG A 35 -10.29 -20.65 5.40
C ARG A 35 -8.99 -19.88 5.37
N ARG A 36 -8.32 -19.82 4.22
CA ARG A 36 -7.06 -19.10 4.04
C ARG A 36 -7.21 -17.60 4.29
N ILE A 37 -8.25 -16.96 3.78
CA ILE A 37 -8.57 -15.56 4.06
C ILE A 37 -8.80 -15.34 5.56
N THR A 38 -9.49 -16.27 6.23
CA THR A 38 -9.72 -16.18 7.68
C THR A 38 -8.42 -16.32 8.47
N VAL A 39 -7.50 -17.19 8.04
CA VAL A 39 -6.18 -17.36 8.66
C VAL A 39 -5.35 -16.09 8.44
N ALA A 40 -5.24 -15.63 7.20
CA ALA A 40 -4.52 -14.41 6.85
C ALA A 40 -4.99 -13.19 7.65
N ALA A 41 -6.32 -13.00 7.77
CA ALA A 41 -6.89 -11.91 8.55
C ALA A 41 -6.48 -11.97 10.03
N ARG A 42 -6.39 -13.18 10.61
CA ARG A 42 -5.96 -13.37 12.00
C ARG A 42 -4.48 -13.15 12.18
N GLU A 43 -3.66 -13.62 11.24
CA GLU A 43 -2.19 -13.46 11.29
C GLU A 43 -1.75 -12.00 11.15
N MET A 44 -2.48 -11.24 10.32
CA MET A 44 -2.24 -9.81 10.07
C MET A 44 -3.03 -8.88 11.01
N GLY A 45 -3.93 -9.42 11.86
CA GLY A 45 -4.82 -8.59 12.67
C GLY A 45 -5.82 -7.73 11.86
N TRP A 46 -6.01 -8.01 10.58
CA TRP A 46 -6.86 -7.25 9.68
C TRP A 46 -8.33 -7.67 9.73
N SER A 47 -9.22 -6.78 9.29
CA SER A 47 -10.61 -7.16 9.03
C SER A 47 -10.69 -8.14 7.85
N ILE A 48 -11.73 -8.99 7.84
CA ILE A 48 -11.97 -9.95 6.74
C ILE A 48 -12.18 -9.23 5.40
N SER A 49 -12.80 -8.06 5.39
CA SER A 49 -12.99 -7.25 4.18
C SER A 49 -11.66 -6.72 3.67
N ARG A 50 -10.85 -6.07 4.52
CA ARG A 50 -9.51 -5.58 4.16
C ARG A 50 -8.65 -6.70 3.59
N THR A 51 -8.64 -7.85 4.29
CA THR A 51 -7.90 -9.03 3.84
C THR A 51 -8.35 -9.50 2.47
N LYS A 52 -9.66 -9.51 2.19
CA LYS A 52 -10.18 -9.87 0.85
C LYS A 52 -9.74 -8.88 -0.21
N ASP A 53 -9.79 -7.59 0.08
CA ASP A 53 -9.45 -6.57 -0.90
C ASP A 53 -7.98 -6.70 -1.31
N VAL A 54 -7.07 -6.94 -0.36
CA VAL A 54 -5.65 -7.25 -0.66
C VAL A 54 -5.50 -8.64 -1.32
N TRP A 55 -6.25 -9.64 -0.85
CA TRP A 55 -6.23 -11.01 -1.41
C TRP A 55 -6.61 -11.06 -2.88
N TYR A 56 -7.50 -10.18 -3.33
CA TYR A 56 -7.92 -10.06 -4.72
C TYR A 56 -7.19 -8.97 -5.48
N ALA A 57 -6.26 -8.26 -4.83
CA ALA A 57 -5.58 -7.09 -5.38
C ALA A 57 -6.58 -6.07 -5.96
N ASP A 58 -7.59 -5.71 -5.16
CA ASP A 58 -8.58 -4.71 -5.58
C ASP A 58 -7.85 -3.39 -5.94
N PRO A 59 -8.06 -2.84 -7.13
CA PRO A 59 -7.35 -1.64 -7.59
C PRO A 59 -7.64 -0.38 -6.75
N ARG A 60 -8.66 -0.40 -5.89
CA ARG A 60 -8.99 0.70 -4.97
C ARG A 60 -8.22 0.65 -3.66
N VAL A 61 -7.53 -0.46 -3.39
CA VAL A 61 -6.75 -0.63 -2.17
C VAL A 61 -5.39 0.06 -2.33
N SER A 62 -5.12 1.02 -1.47
CA SER A 62 -3.77 1.46 -1.16
C SER A 62 -3.23 0.65 0.02
N ILE A 63 -1.97 0.24 -0.07
CA ILE A 63 -1.21 -0.35 1.05
C ILE A 63 -0.29 0.74 1.56
N ASP A 64 -0.33 1.02 2.86
CA ASP A 64 0.59 1.98 3.47
C ASP A 64 1.96 1.33 3.80
N GLY A 65 2.92 2.16 4.19
CA GLY A 65 4.29 1.71 4.46
C GLY A 65 4.41 0.79 5.69
N ASP A 66 3.51 0.91 6.66
CA ASP A 66 3.56 0.09 7.88
C ASP A 66 2.90 -1.26 7.64
N GLU A 67 1.77 -1.30 6.92
CA GLU A 67 1.14 -2.53 6.42
C GLU A 67 2.10 -3.33 5.54
N LEU A 68 2.89 -2.65 4.70
CA LEU A 68 3.88 -3.31 3.85
C LEU A 68 4.96 -3.99 4.70
N ARG A 69 5.53 -3.29 5.69
CA ARG A 69 6.53 -3.86 6.60
C ARG A 69 5.97 -5.04 7.39
N GLU A 70 4.73 -4.93 7.87
CA GLU A 70 4.09 -6.02 8.59
C GLU A 70 3.97 -7.28 7.72
N ILE A 71 3.61 -7.11 6.43
CA ILE A 71 3.58 -8.22 5.49
C ILE A 71 4.98 -8.79 5.26
N GLU A 72 5.99 -7.94 5.08
CA GLU A 72 7.38 -8.38 4.88
C GLU A 72 7.86 -9.23 6.07
N ASP A 73 7.62 -8.74 7.29
CA ASP A 73 7.98 -9.41 8.54
C ASP A 73 7.28 -10.77 8.68
N LYS A 74 5.96 -10.82 8.40
CA LYS A 74 5.16 -12.06 8.51
C LYS A 74 5.45 -13.06 7.40
N ALA A 75 5.73 -12.57 6.19
CA ALA A 75 6.01 -13.42 5.04
C ALA A 75 7.49 -13.84 4.94
N GLY A 76 8.38 -13.19 5.69
CA GLY A 76 9.83 -13.41 5.67
C GLY A 76 10.45 -13.08 4.32
N ILE A 77 9.93 -12.06 3.63
CA ILE A 77 10.40 -11.60 2.33
C ILE A 77 10.47 -10.07 2.33
N GLU A 78 11.51 -9.50 1.73
CA GLU A 78 11.62 -8.06 1.54
C GLU A 78 11.07 -7.67 0.16
N TYR A 79 10.27 -6.61 0.11
CA TYR A 79 9.90 -5.97 -1.14
C TYR A 79 11.10 -5.21 -1.69
N GLY A 80 11.47 -5.51 -2.95
CA GLY A 80 12.58 -4.86 -3.65
C GLY A 80 12.37 -3.35 -3.73
N ARG A 81 13.10 -2.61 -2.89
CA ARG A 81 12.97 -1.18 -2.57
C ARG A 81 13.29 -0.19 -3.70
N GLU A 82 13.28 -0.62 -4.95
CA GLU A 82 13.55 0.27 -6.08
C GLU A 82 12.34 1.16 -6.43
N GLU A 83 11.12 0.76 -6.02
CA GLU A 83 9.88 1.49 -6.33
C GLU A 83 9.37 2.37 -5.16
N ALA A 84 9.60 1.98 -3.90
CA ALA A 84 9.23 2.79 -2.74
C ALA A 84 10.01 4.11 -2.67
N ARG A 85 11.24 4.11 -3.21
CA ARG A 85 12.08 5.31 -3.32
C ARG A 85 11.51 6.30 -4.34
N GLU A 86 11.05 5.82 -5.49
CA GLU A 86 10.39 6.65 -6.52
C GLU A 86 9.10 7.29 -5.98
N ILE A 87 8.29 6.53 -5.23
CA ILE A 87 7.03 7.04 -4.64
C ILE A 87 7.31 8.04 -3.51
N SER A 88 8.24 7.73 -2.60
CA SER A 88 8.64 8.68 -1.55
C SER A 88 9.24 9.95 -2.13
N GLU A 89 10.07 9.86 -3.18
CA GLU A 89 10.60 11.04 -3.87
C GLU A 89 9.52 11.85 -4.59
N LEU A 90 8.46 11.20 -5.10
CA LEU A 90 7.31 11.88 -5.69
C LEU A 90 6.47 12.60 -4.62
N ILE A 91 6.30 11.98 -3.46
CA ILE A 91 5.62 12.57 -2.29
C ILE A 91 6.44 13.75 -1.76
N ASP A 92 7.74 13.58 -1.54
CA ASP A 92 8.64 14.64 -1.07
C ASP A 92 8.68 15.82 -2.05
N ARG A 93 8.63 15.54 -3.37
CA ARG A 93 8.54 16.59 -4.40
C ARG A 93 7.18 17.27 -4.40
N ALA A 94 6.09 16.54 -4.17
CA ALA A 94 4.76 17.12 -4.02
C ALA A 94 4.67 18.00 -2.77
N ASP A 95 5.23 17.55 -1.64
CA ASP A 95 5.32 18.31 -0.40
C ASP A 95 6.19 19.56 -0.55
N ALA A 96 7.32 19.46 -1.26
CA ALA A 96 8.16 20.62 -1.58
C ALA A 96 7.43 21.63 -2.49
N LEU A 97 6.62 21.16 -3.45
CA LEU A 97 5.80 22.02 -4.30
C LEU A 97 4.66 22.69 -3.51
N LEU A 98 4.04 21.98 -2.57
CA LEU A 98 3.02 22.51 -1.68
C LEU A 98 3.61 23.54 -0.70
N ALA A 99 4.78 23.26 -0.12
CA ALA A 99 5.51 24.17 0.75
C ALA A 99 5.98 25.44 0.00
N ARG A 100 6.36 25.32 -1.28
CA ARG A 100 6.71 26.47 -2.12
C ARG A 100 5.49 27.31 -2.50
N SER A 101 4.34 26.66 -2.76
CA SER A 101 3.07 27.31 -3.10
C SER A 101 2.40 28.02 -1.92
N GLU A 102 2.86 27.76 -0.69
CA GLU A 102 2.48 28.51 0.51
C GLU A 102 3.01 29.96 0.49
N THR A 103 4.08 30.19 -0.27
CA THR A 103 4.75 31.50 -0.41
C THR A 103 4.21 32.36 -1.54
N ASP A 104 3.53 31.80 -2.55
CA ASP A 104 3.01 32.57 -3.68
C ASP A 104 1.62 32.07 -4.14
N GLN A 105 0.69 33.03 -4.22
CA GLN A 105 -0.68 33.00 -4.78
C GLN A 105 -1.70 31.93 -4.36
N ASN A 106 -1.34 30.75 -3.83
CA ASN A 106 -2.30 29.63 -3.63
C ASN A 106 -2.51 29.19 -2.16
N ARG A 107 -2.10 30.03 -1.20
CA ARG A 107 -2.16 29.75 0.24
C ARG A 107 -3.55 29.32 0.76
N THR A 108 -4.63 29.88 0.21
CA THR A 108 -6.01 29.54 0.61
C THR A 108 -6.41 28.12 0.20
N LEU A 109 -5.99 27.67 -0.99
CA LEU A 109 -6.28 26.32 -1.46
C LEU A 109 -5.47 25.27 -0.69
N VAL A 110 -4.19 25.57 -0.41
CA VAL A 110 -3.33 24.72 0.41
C VAL A 110 -3.87 24.61 1.84
N ALA A 111 -4.34 25.72 2.42
CA ALA A 111 -4.94 25.72 3.76
C ALA A 111 -6.24 24.90 3.80
N ALA A 112 -7.09 25.00 2.78
CA ALA A 112 -8.32 24.21 2.68
C ALA A 112 -8.01 22.71 2.53
N PHE A 113 -7.00 22.36 1.74
CA PHE A 113 -6.58 20.97 1.54
C PHE A 113 -5.96 20.37 2.80
N ARG A 114 -5.11 21.12 3.53
CA ARG A 114 -4.57 20.70 4.82
C ARG A 114 -5.65 20.56 5.89
N ALA A 115 -6.64 21.45 5.93
CA ALA A 115 -7.77 21.33 6.85
C ALA A 115 -8.59 20.07 6.55
N PHE A 116 -8.80 19.75 5.27
CA PHE A 116 -9.48 18.53 4.84
C PHE A 116 -8.70 17.26 5.22
N ILE A 117 -7.39 17.23 4.97
CA ILE A 117 -6.52 16.12 5.40
C ILE A 117 -6.52 15.97 6.92
N GLY A 118 -6.41 17.07 7.67
CA GLY A 118 -6.44 17.04 9.14
C GLY A 118 -7.79 16.55 9.70
N VAL A 119 -8.90 16.74 8.98
CA VAL A 119 -10.21 16.18 9.34
C VAL A 119 -10.25 14.67 9.08
N LEU A 120 -9.65 14.19 7.98
CA LEU A 120 -9.55 12.76 7.69
C LEU A 120 -8.64 12.03 8.70
N ASP A 121 -7.52 12.65 9.07
CA ASP A 121 -6.57 12.11 10.05
C ASP A 121 -7.19 12.04 11.45
N ARG A 122 -7.96 13.07 11.85
CA ARG A 122 -8.67 13.08 13.14
C ARG A 122 -9.82 12.08 13.19
N ALA A 123 -10.53 11.86 12.07
CA ALA A 123 -11.61 10.88 11.99
C ALA A 123 -11.12 9.42 12.14
N GLY A 124 -9.82 9.15 11.97
CA GLY A 124 -9.21 7.84 12.21
C GLY A 124 -8.84 7.54 13.68
N THR A 125 -8.92 8.53 14.58
CA THR A 125 -8.56 8.36 16.01
C THR A 125 -9.74 8.14 16.95
N GLU A 126 -10.97 8.15 16.44
CA GLU A 126 -12.18 7.73 17.16
C GLU A 126 -12.92 6.67 16.33
N GLY A 127 -12.44 5.42 16.37
CA GLY A 127 -13.06 4.29 15.69
C GLY A 127 -12.49 2.96 16.13
#